data_AF-A0A089IQU0-F1
#
_entry.id   AF-A0A089IQU0-F1
#
_cell.length_a   1.000
_cell.length_b   1.000
_cell.length_c   1.000
_cell.angle_alpha   90.00
_cell.angle_beta   90.00
_cell.angle_gamma   90.00
#
_symmetry.space_group_name_H-M   'P 1'
#
loop_
_entity.id
_entity.type
_entity.pdbx_description
1 polymer ?
#
loop_
_entity_poly.entity_id
_entity_poly.type
_entity_poly.pdbx_seq_one_letter_code
_entity_poly.pdbx_strand_id
1 'polypeptide(L)' 'MLGQIICVLLLASAMLAHDLPKFRQASVRDRVVYGVLLLPVLYLGFIFIAAKPWPNLDSLFNLLTGPAEHIVHWINPAIS' A
#
# COMPACT_ATOMS: atom_id res chain seq x y z
N MET A 1 -19.98 -0.84 -8.39
CA MET A 1 -20.08 0.34 -7.51
C MET A 1 -20.48 -0.03 -6.09
N LEU A 2 -21.76 -0.36 -5.78
CA LEU A 2 -22.20 -0.66 -4.40
C LEU A 2 -21.42 -1.82 -3.75
N GLY A 3 -21.27 -2.95 -4.46
CA GLY A 3 -20.50 -4.09 -3.95
C GLY A 3 -19.03 -3.74 -3.63
N GLN A 4 -18.38 -2.95 -4.50
CA GLN A 4 -17.00 -2.50 -4.29
C GLN A 4 -16.88 -1.59 -3.07
N ILE A 5 -17.83 -0.67 -2.88
CA ILE A 5 -17.90 0.21 -1.71
C ILE A 5 -18.09 -0.61 -0.44
N ILE A 6 -19.00 -1.59 -0.44
CA ILE A 6 -19.23 -2.49 0.69
C ILE A 6 -17.96 -3.28 1.02
N CYS A 7 -17.27 -3.82 0.01
CA CYS A 7 -16.00 -4.53 0.20
C CYS A 7 -14.94 -3.63 0.85
N VAL A 8 -14.74 -2.41 0.34
CA VAL A 8 -13.76 -1.47 0.91
C VAL A 8 -14.13 -1.08 2.34
N LEU A 9 -15.41 -0.82 2.62
CA LEU A 9 -15.88 -0.49 3.98
C LEU A 9 -15.71 -1.65 4.96
N LEU A 10 -16.01 -2.88 4.54
CA LEU A 10 -15.80 -4.08 5.38
C LEU A 10 -14.32 -4.26 5.71
N LEU A 11 -13.44 -4.14 4.72
CA LEU A 11 -11.99 -4.28 4.95
C LEU A 11 -11.44 -3.13 5.81
N ALA A 12 -11.83 -1.89 5.53
CA ALA A 12 -11.40 -0.73 6.28
C ALA A 12 -11.89 -0.76 7.74
N SER A 13 -13.13 -1.19 7.97
CA SER A 13 -13.67 -1.33 9.34
C SER A 13 -12.99 -2.44 10.11
N ALA A 14 -12.71 -3.60 9.48
CA ALA A 14 -11.97 -4.69 10.11
C ALA A 14 -10.54 -4.27 10.50
N MET A 15 -9.84 -3.60 9.58
CA MET A 15 -8.51 -3.04 9.82
C MET A 15 -8.54 -2.03 10.97
N LEU A 16 -9.46 -1.07 10.93
CA LEU A 16 -9.57 -0.02 11.95
C LEU A 16 -9.92 -0.60 13.32
N ALA A 17 -10.83 -1.57 13.41
CA ALA A 17 -11.19 -2.20 14.67
C ALA A 17 -10.00 -2.89 15.34
N HIS A 18 -9.13 -3.53 14.54
CA HIS A 18 -7.92 -4.17 15.03
C HIS A 18 -6.80 -3.17 15.37
N ASP A 19 -6.65 -2.11 14.56
CA ASP A 19 -5.53 -1.19 14.67
C ASP A 19 -5.78 -0.04 15.66
N LEU A 20 -7.03 0.34 15.91
CA LEU A 20 -7.41 1.42 16.84
C LEU A 20 -6.79 1.30 18.25
N PRO A 21 -6.81 0.12 18.93
CA PRO A 21 -6.17 0.00 20.25
C PRO A 21 -4.65 0.18 20.16
N LYS A 22 -4.01 -0.32 19.10
CA LYS A 22 -2.57 -0.23 18.89
C LYS A 22 -2.13 1.19 18.54
N PHE A 23 -2.91 1.88 17.70
CA PHE A 23 -2.66 3.26 17.28
C PHE A 23 -2.69 4.24 18.47
N ARG A 24 -3.59 4.02 19.44
CA ARG A 24 -3.66 4.83 20.66
C ARG A 24 -2.40 4.72 21.50
N GLN A 25 -1.80 3.54 21.57
CA GLN A 25 -0.58 3.28 22.36
C GLN A 25 0.72 3.56 21.59
N ALA A 26 0.63 3.74 20.26
CA ALA A 26 1.78 3.94 19.38
C ALA A 26 2.45 5.32 19.55
N SER A 27 3.76 5.37 19.31
CA SER A 27 4.54 6.60 19.30
C SER A 27 4.15 7.51 18.12
N VAL A 28 4.49 8.81 18.20
CA VAL A 28 4.20 9.77 17.12
C VAL A 28 4.84 9.32 15.79
N ARG A 29 6.06 8.78 15.84
CA ARG A 29 6.75 8.25 14.66
C ARG A 29 5.96 7.11 14.02
N ASP A 30 5.50 6.16 14.83
CA ASP A 30 4.75 5.01 14.32
C ASP A 30 3.40 5.43 13.74
N ARG A 31 2.76 6.45 14.32
CA ARG A 31 1.54 7.05 13.76
C ARG A 31 1.77 7.71 12.41
N VAL A 32 2.89 8.42 12.24
CA VAL A 32 3.27 9.01 10.94
C VAL A 32 3.51 7.91 9.91
N VAL A 33 4.28 6.88 10.25
CA VAL A 33 4.53 5.74 9.37
C VAL A 33 3.22 5.05 8.99
N TYR A 34 2.33 4.82 9.96
CA TYR A 34 1.00 4.27 9.71
C TYR A 34 0.19 5.14 8.74
N GLY A 35 0.20 6.47 8.93
CA GLY A 35 -0.48 7.41 8.03
C GLY A 35 0.08 7.36 6.60
N VAL A 36 1.41 7.28 6.45
CA VAL A 36 2.08 7.12 5.15
C VAL A 36 1.68 5.79 4.50
N LEU A 37 1.64 4.69 5.27
CA LEU A 37 1.18 3.39 4.77
C LEU A 37 -0.32 3.35 4.45
N LEU A 38 -1.12 4.23 5.05
CA LEU A 38 -2.55 4.34 4.76
C LEU A 38 -2.81 4.98 3.38
N LEU A 39 -1.94 5.89 2.92
CA LEU A 39 -2.06 6.53 1.59
C LEU A 39 -2.20 5.53 0.42
N PRO A 40 -1.30 4.54 0.25
CA PRO A 40 -1.44 3.55 -0.83
C PRO A 40 -2.70 2.69 -0.69
N VAL A 41 -3.15 2.40 0.54
CA VAL A 41 -4.40 1.67 0.79
C VAL A 41 -5.60 2.48 0.32
N LEU A 42 -5.65 3.78 0.66
CA LEU A 42 -6.71 4.69 0.22
C LEU A 42 -6.71 4.87 -1.29
N TYR A 43 -5.53 5.00 -1.91
CA TYR A 43 -5.37 5.05 -3.35
C TYR A 43 -5.96 3.80 -4.04
N LEU A 44 -5.56 2.61 -3.58
CA LEU A 44 -6.07 1.34 -4.10
C LEU A 44 -7.58 1.22 -3.93
N GLY A 45 -8.11 1.59 -2.76
CA GLY A 45 -9.55 1.63 -2.50
C GLY A 45 -10.29 2.58 -3.44
N PHE A 46 -9.73 3.77 -3.70
CA PHE A 46 -10.30 4.75 -4.61
C PHE A 46 -10.35 4.23 -6.05
N ILE A 47 -9.24 3.72 -6.59
CA ILE A 47 -9.22 3.23 -7.98
C ILE A 47 -10.13 2.00 -8.15
N PHE A 48 -10.22 1.16 -7.11
CA PHE A 48 -11.11 -0.01 -7.09
C PHE A 48 -12.58 0.41 -7.13
N ILE A 49 -12.98 1.40 -6.31
CA ILE A 49 -14.36 1.92 -6.31
C ILE A 49 -14.66 2.68 -7.60
N ALA A 50 -13.76 3.55 -8.05
CA ALA A 50 -13.96 4.39 -9.23
C ALA A 50 -13.82 3.62 -10.55
N ALA A 51 -13.44 2.34 -10.51
CA ALA A 51 -13.13 1.50 -11.66
C ALA A 51 -12.22 2.20 -12.68
N LYS A 52 -11.27 3.01 -12.17
CA LYS A 52 -10.32 3.73 -13.01
C LYS A 52 -9.19 2.79 -13.44
N PRO A 53 -8.78 2.77 -14.71
CA PRO A 53 -7.66 1.96 -15.20
C PRO A 53 -6.32 2.61 -14.84
N TRP A 54 -6.18 3.06 -13.60
CA TRP A 54 -4.96 3.67 -13.09
C TRP A 54 -3.97 2.59 -12.65
N PRO A 55 -2.66 2.88 -12.67
CA PRO A 55 -1.65 1.88 -12.35
C PRO A 55 -1.82 1.39 -10.90
N ASN A 56 -1.79 0.08 -10.72
CA ASN A 56 -1.72 -0.50 -9.38
C ASN A 56 -0.36 -0.22 -8.76
N LEU A 57 -0.24 -0.42 -7.44
CA LEU A 57 1.04 -0.27 -6.75
C LEU A 57 2.14 -1.14 -7.37
N ASP A 58 1.81 -2.36 -7.77
CA ASP A 58 2.74 -3.26 -8.45
C ASP A 58 3.30 -2.62 -9.74
N SER A 59 2.42 -2.03 -10.56
CA SER A 59 2.83 -1.31 -11.78
C SER A 59 3.69 -0.09 -11.48
N LEU A 60 3.42 0.62 -10.38
CA LEU A 60 4.24 1.76 -9.94
C LEU A 60 5.62 1.30 -9.44
N PHE A 61 5.68 0.21 -8.67
CA PHE A 61 6.94 -0.35 -8.19
C PHE A 61 7.75 -0.99 -9.32
N ASN A 62 7.09 -1.53 -10.35
CA ASN A 62 7.78 -2.09 -11.51
C ASN A 62 8.58 -1.04 -12.32
N LEU A 63 8.27 0.25 -12.18
CA LEU A 63 9.11 1.32 -12.74
C LEU A 63 10.51 1.35 -12.11
N LEU A 64 10.64 0.83 -10.89
CA LEU A 64 11.90 0.76 -10.15
C LEU A 64 12.64 -0.57 -10.37
N THR A 65 12.07 -1.52 -11.13
CA THR A 65 12.69 -2.83 -11.36
C THR A 65 14.02 -2.72 -12.08
N GLY A 66 14.12 -1.90 -13.14
CA GLY A 66 15.39 -1.67 -13.83
C GLY A 66 16.50 -1.13 -12.91
N PRO A 67 16.26 -0.04 -12.16
CA PRO A 67 17.18 0.42 -11.11
C PRO A 67 17.50 -0.64 -10.05
N ALA A 68 16.51 -1.43 -9.63
CA ALA A 68 16.71 -2.48 -8.64
C ALA A 68 17.63 -3.60 -9.16
N GLU A 69 17.45 -4.04 -10.41
CA GLU A 69 18.33 -5.02 -11.08
C GLU A 69 19.78 -4.52 -11.13
N HIS A 70 19.98 -3.24 -11.45
CA HIS A 70 21.32 -2.65 -11.43
C HIS A 70 21.97 -2.67 -10.04
N ILE A 71 21.21 -2.38 -8.99
CA ILE A 71 21.70 -2.45 -7.60
C ILE A 71 22.05 -3.90 -7.23
N VAL A 72 21.18 -4.86 -7.56
CA VAL A 72 21.42 -6.28 -7.28
C VAL A 72 22.66 -6.79 -8.01
N HIS A 73 22.82 -6.47 -9.30
CA HIS A 73 24.01 -6.83 -10.07
C HIS A 73 25.29 -6.19 -9.49
N TRP A 74 25.20 -4.96 -8.97
CA TRP A 74 26.34 -4.31 -8.32
C TRP A 74 26.74 -4.97 -6.99
N ILE A 75 25.75 -5.45 -6.21
CA ILE A 75 25.97 -6.11 -4.92
C ILE A 75 26.42 -7.57 -5.11
N ASN A 76 25.87 -8.27 -6.09
CA ASN A 76 26.23 -9.66 -6.39
C ASN A 76 26.26 -9.91 -7.91
N PRO A 77 27.41 -9.69 -8.56
CA PRO A 77 27.54 -9.84 -10.02
C PRO A 77 27.44 -11.28 -10.52
N ALA A 78 27.36 -12.29 -9.63
CA ALA A 78 27.26 -13.70 -10.00
C ALA A 78 25.82 -14.21 -10.18
N ILE A 79 24.80 -13.37 -9.91
CA ILE A 79 23.40 -13.69 -10.13
C ILE A 79 22.97 -13.05 -11.46
N SER A 80 22.95 -13.86 -12.53
CA SER A 80 22.46 -13.49 -13.87
C SER A 80 21.47 -14.54 -14.38
#